data_AF-K9YD45-F1
#
_entry.id   AF-K9YD45-F1
#
_cell.length_a   1.000
_cell.length_b   1.000
_cell.length_c   1.000
_cell.angle_alpha   90.00
_cell.angle_beta   90.00
_cell.angle_gamma   90.00
#
_symmetry.space_group_name_H-M   'P 1'
#
loop_
_entity.id
_entity.type
_entity.pdbx_description
1 polymer ?
#
loop_
_entity_poly.entity_id
_entity_poly.type
_entity_poly.pdbx_seq_one_letter_code
_entity_poly.pdbx_strand_id
1 'polypeptide(L)'
;MKNFPQLLRFHYDLRTHLTRYSIPYLWLKRWQQRYLLPQAARGETSGHIIKWGAIEKDTEIVIEGYPRSGNTFASSAFRLAQNRPIKIAYRLHASTQLITAVHLKIPAIALIRKPEDAVLSWVIHRSHLTLEQAIKGYISFHEAILPHCNYFIIADFETVINNFGVIIRAVNKKFDTTFQEFVHTEENVQKCFIMIDNFYRESGRGKISNNIVARPAQERNEAKIFLRQRLKAPNLQSLMGKADALYEQILQYRSS
;
A
#
# COMPACT_ATOMS: atom_id res chain seq x y z
N MET A 1 -0.09 -26.57 -18.66
CA MET A 1 -0.13 -25.50 -17.63
C MET A 1 1.25 -25.23 -16.97
N LYS A 2 2.37 -25.19 -17.71
CA LYS A 2 3.72 -25.02 -17.12
C LYS A 2 4.22 -23.55 -17.06
N ASN A 3 3.56 -22.62 -17.76
CA ASN A 3 4.06 -21.23 -17.92
C ASN A 3 3.37 -20.19 -17.02
N PHE A 4 2.39 -20.59 -16.21
CA PHE A 4 1.60 -19.67 -15.39
C PHE A 4 2.47 -18.83 -14.40
N PRO A 5 3.48 -19.40 -13.72
CA PRO A 5 4.35 -18.61 -12.84
C PRO A 5 5.26 -17.64 -13.61
N GLN A 6 5.71 -18.00 -14.82
CA GLN A 6 6.57 -17.14 -15.64
C GLN A 6 5.79 -15.93 -16.19
N LEU A 7 4.55 -16.15 -16.65
CA LEU A 7 3.65 -15.07 -17.08
C LEU A 7 3.33 -14.10 -15.93
N LEU A 8 3.08 -14.61 -14.71
CA LEU A 8 2.86 -13.76 -13.54
C LEU A 8 4.10 -12.95 -13.14
N ARG A 9 5.30 -13.53 -13.26
CA ARG A 9 6.58 -12.83 -13.03
C ARG A 9 6.79 -11.72 -14.06
N PHE A 10 6.64 -12.05 -15.34
CA PHE A 10 6.73 -11.06 -16.42
C PHE A 10 5.72 -9.93 -16.24
N HIS A 11 4.48 -10.25 -15.88
CA HIS A 11 3.46 -9.26 -15.57
C HIS A 11 3.88 -8.33 -14.41
N TYR A 12 4.50 -8.87 -13.36
CA TYR A 12 4.97 -8.06 -12.24
C TYR A 12 6.10 -7.11 -12.65
N ASP A 13 7.07 -7.57 -13.43
CA ASP A 13 8.17 -6.73 -13.92
C ASP A 13 7.66 -5.63 -14.84
N LEU A 14 6.79 -5.98 -15.79
CA LEU A 14 6.14 -5.02 -16.69
C LEU A 14 5.33 -3.99 -15.88
N ARG A 15 4.52 -4.44 -14.92
CA ARG A 15 3.77 -3.54 -14.04
C ARG A 15 4.71 -2.61 -13.28
N THR A 16 5.77 -3.14 -12.67
CA THR A 16 6.73 -2.35 -11.88
C THR A 16 7.39 -1.28 -12.75
N HIS A 17 7.77 -1.64 -13.97
CA HIS A 17 8.28 -0.68 -14.95
C HIS A 17 7.23 0.39 -15.31
N LEU A 18 6.00 -0.02 -15.66
CA LEU A 18 4.92 0.90 -16.03
C LEU A 18 4.49 1.82 -14.89
N THR A 19 4.59 1.39 -13.63
CA THR A 19 4.25 2.23 -12.47
C THR A 19 5.12 3.47 -12.34
N ARG A 20 6.23 3.57 -13.09
CA ARG A 20 7.07 4.78 -13.17
C ARG A 20 6.46 5.86 -14.06
N TYR A 21 5.58 5.51 -14.99
CA TYR A 21 5.00 6.43 -15.96
C TYR A 21 3.55 6.78 -15.58
N SER A 22 3.36 7.95 -14.99
CA SER A 22 2.08 8.43 -14.42
C SER A 22 0.93 8.41 -15.42
N ILE A 23 1.13 9.02 -16.59
CA ILE A 23 0.06 9.25 -17.58
C ILE A 23 -0.49 7.93 -18.16
N PRO A 24 0.31 7.05 -18.80
CA PRO A 24 -0.25 5.84 -19.41
C PRO A 24 -0.76 4.84 -18.37
N TYR A 25 -0.09 4.73 -17.22
CA TYR A 25 -0.46 3.77 -16.20
C TYR A 25 -1.77 4.16 -15.50
N LEU A 26 -1.92 5.43 -15.09
CA LEU A 26 -3.16 5.87 -14.45
C LEU A 26 -4.32 5.93 -15.43
N TRP A 27 -4.09 6.32 -16.69
CA TRP A 27 -5.13 6.27 -17.72
C TRP A 27 -5.66 4.86 -17.92
N LEU A 28 -4.76 3.87 -18.09
CA LEU A 28 -5.15 2.47 -18.21
C LEU A 28 -5.91 2.00 -16.98
N LYS A 29 -5.47 2.38 -15.77
CA LYS A 29 -6.13 1.96 -14.52
C LYS A 29 -7.52 2.57 -14.35
N ARG A 30 -7.69 3.85 -14.68
CA ARG A 30 -9.01 4.51 -14.73
C ARG A 30 -9.92 3.85 -15.75
N TRP A 31 -9.40 3.50 -16.93
CA TRP A 31 -10.16 2.77 -17.95
C TRP A 31 -10.59 1.38 -17.46
N GLN A 32 -9.67 0.61 -16.88
CA GLN A 32 -9.99 -0.70 -16.29
C GLN A 32 -11.05 -0.58 -15.18
N GLN A 33 -10.93 0.43 -14.32
CA GLN A 33 -11.91 0.72 -13.27
C GLN A 33 -13.29 1.05 -13.86
N ARG A 34 -13.32 1.90 -14.88
CA ARG A 34 -14.57 2.36 -15.53
C ARG A 34 -15.25 1.31 -16.39
N TYR A 35 -14.52 0.37 -16.99
CA TYR A 35 -15.07 -0.53 -18.02
C TYR A 35 -14.93 -2.03 -17.76
N LEU A 36 -14.00 -2.46 -16.89
CA LEU A 36 -13.78 -3.90 -16.63
C LEU A 36 -14.23 -4.35 -15.23
N LEU A 37 -14.27 -3.47 -14.23
CA LEU A 37 -14.75 -3.84 -12.90
C LEU A 37 -16.30 -3.90 -12.89
N PRO A 38 -16.97 -4.90 -12.29
CA PRO A 38 -18.44 -4.91 -12.16
C PRO A 38 -18.98 -3.64 -11.50
N GLN A 39 -20.23 -3.25 -11.70
CA GLN A 39 -20.81 -2.07 -11.01
C GLN A 39 -20.72 -2.16 -9.48
N ALA A 40 -20.81 -3.36 -8.89
CA ALA A 40 -20.53 -3.58 -7.46
C ALA A 40 -19.07 -3.20 -7.04
N ALA A 41 -18.14 -3.24 -7.99
CA ALA A 41 -16.76 -2.77 -7.85
C ALA A 41 -16.55 -1.32 -8.38
N ARG A 42 -17.52 -0.71 -9.09
CA ARG A 42 -17.56 0.71 -9.49
C ARG A 42 -18.30 1.60 -8.46
N GLY A 43 -19.24 1.00 -7.72
CA GLY A 43 -19.88 1.48 -6.50
C GLY A 43 -21.12 2.34 -6.70
N GLU A 44 -22.23 1.93 -6.07
CA GLU A 44 -23.32 2.84 -5.68
C GLU A 44 -24.14 2.36 -4.47
N THR A 45 -23.99 1.11 -4.03
CA THR A 45 -24.71 0.59 -2.87
C THR A 45 -23.77 0.36 -1.67
N SER A 46 -24.10 1.03 -0.56
CA SER A 46 -23.57 0.82 0.80
C SER A 46 -22.25 1.53 1.13
N GLY A 47 -22.33 2.60 1.93
CA GLY A 47 -21.26 3.52 2.35
C GLY A 47 -20.08 2.94 3.15
N HIS A 48 -19.79 1.64 3.06
CA HIS A 48 -18.77 0.95 3.86
C HIS A 48 -17.78 0.09 3.04
N ILE A 49 -17.89 0.04 1.71
CA ILE A 49 -17.00 -0.81 0.90
C ILE A 49 -15.62 -0.15 0.70
N ILE A 50 -14.58 -0.90 1.05
CA ILE A 50 -13.16 -0.62 0.79
C ILE A 50 -12.93 -0.63 -0.74
N LYS A 51 -13.11 0.51 -1.43
CA LYS A 51 -12.94 0.63 -2.90
C LYS A 51 -11.49 0.73 -3.34
N TRP A 52 -10.93 -0.20 -4.11
CA TRP A 52 -9.63 0.02 -4.79
C TRP A 52 -9.81 1.07 -5.88
N GLY A 53 -8.92 2.06 -6.00
CA GLY A 53 -9.13 3.14 -6.96
C GLY A 53 -7.88 3.93 -7.32
N ALA A 54 -7.79 4.27 -8.61
CA ALA A 54 -6.86 5.27 -9.09
C ALA A 54 -7.35 6.67 -8.68
N ILE A 55 -6.42 7.60 -8.50
CA ILE A 55 -6.71 9.00 -8.22
C ILE A 55 -7.58 9.62 -9.32
N GLU A 56 -8.60 10.36 -8.92
CA GLU A 56 -9.55 11.11 -9.75
C GLU A 56 -9.64 12.57 -9.27
N LYS A 57 -10.32 13.44 -10.03
CA LYS A 57 -10.39 14.89 -9.70
C LYS A 57 -11.13 15.18 -8.39
N ASP A 58 -12.04 14.30 -8.00
CA ASP A 58 -12.85 14.36 -6.78
C ASP A 58 -12.28 13.48 -5.66
N THR A 59 -11.05 12.96 -5.82
CA THR A 59 -10.35 12.27 -4.74
C THR A 59 -9.99 13.27 -3.65
N GLU A 60 -10.34 12.93 -2.41
CA GLU A 60 -10.16 13.81 -1.26
C GLU A 60 -8.82 13.56 -0.56
N ILE A 61 -8.31 12.32 -0.65
CA ILE A 61 -6.99 11.96 -0.12
C ILE A 61 -6.42 10.73 -0.84
N VAL A 62 -5.10 10.69 -0.98
CA VAL A 62 -4.34 9.53 -1.44
C VAL A 62 -3.64 8.87 -0.28
N ILE A 63 -3.79 7.55 -0.13
CA ILE A 63 -3.07 6.76 0.87
C ILE A 63 -2.38 5.62 0.13
N GLU A 64 -1.07 5.70 -0.08
CA GLU A 64 -0.38 4.72 -0.92
C GLU A 64 1.01 4.41 -0.38
N GLY A 65 1.41 3.17 -0.55
CA GLY A 65 2.74 2.69 -0.20
C GLY A 65 3.06 1.43 -0.97
N TYR A 66 4.33 1.04 -0.88
CA TYR A 66 4.75 -0.28 -1.35
C TYR A 66 3.87 -1.37 -0.71
N PRO A 67 3.59 -2.51 -1.40
CA PRO A 67 2.82 -3.58 -0.83
C PRO A 67 3.31 -3.98 0.57
N ARG A 68 2.36 -4.30 1.45
CA ARG A 68 2.64 -4.74 2.83
C ARG A 68 3.20 -3.66 3.79
N SER A 69 3.11 -2.39 3.41
CA SER A 69 3.40 -1.23 4.29
C SER A 69 2.16 -0.67 5.02
N GLY A 70 1.17 -1.50 5.36
CA GLY A 70 -0.02 -1.04 6.13
C GLY A 70 -1.14 -0.39 5.32
N ASN A 71 -1.04 -0.34 3.98
CA ASN A 71 -2.03 0.24 3.06
C ASN A 71 -3.50 -0.06 3.41
N THR A 72 -3.83 -1.34 3.58
CA THR A 72 -5.20 -1.76 3.87
C THR A 72 -5.67 -1.25 5.22
N PHE A 73 -4.85 -1.37 6.26
CA PHE A 73 -5.18 -0.87 7.59
C PHE A 73 -5.37 0.65 7.57
N ALA A 74 -4.41 1.41 7.04
CA ALA A 74 -4.48 2.87 6.96
C ALA A 74 -5.75 3.34 6.23
N SER A 75 -6.08 2.73 5.09
CA SER A 75 -7.30 3.07 4.35
C SER A 75 -8.59 2.74 5.13
N SER A 76 -8.61 1.63 5.89
CA SER A 76 -9.77 1.24 6.70
C SER A 76 -9.92 2.15 7.92
N ALA A 77 -8.83 2.40 8.64
CA ALA A 77 -8.79 3.28 9.80
C ALA A 77 -9.20 4.71 9.44
N PHE A 78 -8.69 5.23 8.31
CA PHE A 78 -9.07 6.55 7.82
C PHE A 78 -10.57 6.63 7.55
N ARG A 79 -11.15 5.63 6.86
CA ARG A 79 -12.58 5.56 6.57
C ARG A 79 -13.42 5.45 7.83
N LEU A 80 -13.03 4.57 8.75
CA LEU A 80 -13.74 4.34 10.00
C LEU A 80 -13.78 5.60 10.88
N ALA A 81 -12.74 6.44 10.81
CA ALA A 81 -12.72 7.70 11.54
C ALA A 81 -13.68 8.76 10.97
N GLN A 82 -14.06 8.69 9.68
CA GLN A 82 -14.87 9.75 9.07
C GLN A 82 -16.37 9.55 9.33
N ASN A 83 -17.07 10.63 9.65
CA ASN A 83 -18.54 10.65 9.83
C ASN A 83 -19.32 10.63 8.51
N ARG A 84 -18.62 10.61 7.37
CA ARG A 84 -19.22 10.55 6.03
C ARG A 84 -18.39 9.68 5.11
N PRO A 85 -18.99 9.18 4.02
CA PRO A 85 -18.22 8.58 2.94
C PRO A 85 -17.15 9.54 2.41
N ILE A 86 -15.94 9.02 2.22
CA ILE A 86 -14.78 9.75 1.70
C ILE A 86 -14.17 9.04 0.50
N LYS A 87 -13.79 9.81 -0.52
CA LYS A 87 -13.13 9.30 -1.74
C LYS A 87 -11.61 9.22 -1.53
N ILE A 88 -11.14 8.02 -1.20
CA ILE A 88 -9.73 7.70 -1.01
C ILE A 88 -9.21 6.93 -2.24
N ALA A 89 -8.12 7.40 -2.84
CA ALA A 89 -7.34 6.62 -3.79
C ALA A 89 -6.25 5.84 -3.06
N TYR A 90 -6.21 4.52 -3.22
CA TYR A 90 -5.24 3.65 -2.52
C TYR A 90 -5.12 2.26 -3.15
N ARG A 91 -4.07 1.53 -2.74
CA ARG A 91 -3.80 0.11 -3.06
C ARG A 91 -3.54 -0.14 -4.55
N LEU A 92 -3.18 0.89 -5.32
CA LEU A 92 -2.62 0.73 -6.67
C LEU A 92 -1.16 0.25 -6.59
N HIS A 93 -0.50 0.42 -5.43
CA HIS A 93 0.90 0.13 -5.20
C HIS A 93 1.80 0.77 -6.25
N ALA A 94 1.48 2.01 -6.62
CA ALA A 94 2.19 2.77 -7.64
C ALA A 94 2.51 4.15 -7.09
N SER A 95 3.79 4.52 -7.17
CA SER A 95 4.29 5.84 -6.78
C SER A 95 3.56 6.97 -7.52
N THR A 96 3.06 6.69 -8.72
CA THR A 96 2.32 7.63 -9.55
C THR A 96 1.03 8.16 -8.92
N GLN A 97 0.40 7.43 -7.99
CA GLN A 97 -0.72 7.97 -7.21
C GLN A 97 -0.28 9.18 -6.39
N LEU A 98 0.84 9.04 -5.68
CA LEU A 98 1.41 10.11 -4.83
C LEU A 98 1.90 11.27 -5.68
N ILE A 99 2.66 10.99 -6.74
CA ILE A 99 3.17 12.03 -7.65
C ILE A 99 2.01 12.81 -8.30
N THR A 100 0.93 12.12 -8.68
CA THR A 100 -0.24 12.79 -9.26
C THR A 100 -1.00 13.60 -8.21
N ALA A 101 -1.06 13.14 -6.95
CA ALA A 101 -1.63 13.90 -5.85
C ALA A 101 -0.90 15.24 -5.66
N VAL A 102 0.44 15.24 -5.76
CA VAL A 102 1.24 16.47 -5.72
C VAL A 102 0.82 17.45 -6.82
N HIS A 103 0.73 16.99 -8.08
CA HIS A 103 0.32 17.85 -9.19
C HIS A 103 -1.11 18.37 -9.07
N LEU A 104 -2.02 17.56 -8.52
CA LEU A 104 -3.42 17.94 -8.31
C LEU A 104 -3.65 18.68 -6.99
N LYS A 105 -2.61 18.88 -6.17
CA LYS A 105 -2.70 19.43 -4.81
C LYS A 105 -3.72 18.69 -3.92
N ILE A 106 -3.83 17.38 -4.11
CA ILE A 106 -4.68 16.51 -3.30
C ILE A 106 -3.88 16.04 -2.08
N PRO A 107 -4.46 16.09 -0.86
CA PRO A 107 -3.82 15.56 0.34
C PRO A 107 -3.32 14.13 0.14
N ALA A 108 -2.13 13.82 0.63
CA ALA A 108 -1.53 12.50 0.43
C ALA A 108 -0.70 12.01 1.63
N ILE A 109 -0.75 10.70 1.84
CA ILE A 109 0.03 9.95 2.82
C ILE A 109 0.82 8.87 2.06
N ALA A 110 2.14 8.94 2.16
CA ALA A 110 3.03 7.88 1.69
C ALA A 110 3.38 6.94 2.84
N LEU A 111 2.97 5.67 2.71
CA LEU A 111 3.20 4.65 3.72
C LEU A 111 4.54 3.94 3.45
N ILE A 112 5.44 4.00 4.43
CA ILE A 112 6.76 3.35 4.35
C ILE A 112 6.89 2.28 5.43
N ARG A 113 7.73 1.29 5.15
CA ARG A 113 8.04 0.19 6.07
C ARG A 113 9.47 -0.25 5.82
N LYS A 114 10.15 -0.73 6.87
CA LYS A 114 11.48 -1.35 6.76
C LYS A 114 11.52 -2.31 5.55
N PRO A 115 12.52 -2.18 4.66
CA PRO A 115 12.56 -2.92 3.40
C PRO A 115 12.45 -4.42 3.58
N GLU A 116 13.21 -4.99 4.52
CA GLU A 116 13.21 -6.43 4.79
C GLU A 116 11.79 -6.93 5.11
N ASP A 117 11.12 -6.29 6.07
CA ASP A 117 9.80 -6.72 6.50
C ASP A 117 8.75 -6.61 5.39
N ALA A 118 8.80 -5.54 4.59
CA ALA A 118 7.88 -5.33 3.48
C ALA A 118 8.09 -6.37 2.37
N VAL A 119 9.34 -6.58 1.95
CA VAL A 119 9.74 -7.54 0.90
C VAL A 119 9.38 -8.96 1.29
N LEU A 120 9.79 -9.41 2.48
CA LEU A 120 9.51 -10.76 2.96
C LEU A 120 8.00 -11.02 3.07
N SER A 121 7.27 -10.06 3.66
CA SER A 121 5.81 -10.13 3.76
C SER A 121 5.14 -10.19 2.38
N TRP A 122 5.73 -9.54 1.37
CA TRP A 122 5.19 -9.52 0.02
C TRP A 122 5.43 -10.81 -0.74
N VAL A 123 6.64 -11.38 -0.64
CA VAL A 123 6.97 -12.67 -1.24
C VAL A 123 6.18 -13.81 -0.60
N ILE A 124 5.96 -13.80 0.72
CA ILE A 124 5.08 -14.77 1.39
C ILE A 124 3.64 -14.65 0.88
N HIS A 125 3.15 -13.42 0.69
CA HIS A 125 1.81 -13.18 0.17
C HIS A 125 1.68 -13.51 -1.32
N ARG A 126 2.76 -13.36 -2.11
CA ARG A 126 2.84 -13.64 -3.54
C ARG A 126 4.00 -14.60 -3.81
N SER A 127 3.80 -15.88 -3.50
CA SER A 127 4.83 -16.92 -3.60
C SER A 127 5.45 -17.12 -4.99
N HIS A 128 4.85 -16.56 -6.05
CA HIS A 128 5.42 -16.57 -7.39
C HIS A 128 6.51 -15.51 -7.60
N LEU A 129 6.58 -14.46 -6.77
CA LEU A 129 7.58 -13.41 -6.85
C LEU A 129 8.91 -13.87 -6.31
N THR A 130 9.98 -13.48 -6.99
CA THR A 130 11.34 -13.66 -6.47
C THR A 130 11.69 -12.54 -5.47
N LEU A 131 12.63 -12.81 -4.57
CA LEU A 131 13.15 -11.78 -3.66
C LEU A 131 13.73 -10.59 -4.44
N GLU A 132 14.48 -10.86 -5.50
CA GLU A 132 15.07 -9.82 -6.35
C GLU A 132 14.01 -8.89 -6.95
N GLN A 133 12.94 -9.45 -7.52
CA GLN A 133 11.83 -8.66 -8.08
C GLN A 133 11.15 -7.80 -7.01
N ALA A 134 10.90 -8.38 -5.83
CA ALA A 134 10.29 -7.64 -4.73
C ALA A 134 11.20 -6.50 -4.23
N ILE A 135 12.51 -6.70 -4.13
CA ILE A 135 13.47 -5.65 -3.72
C ILE A 135 13.55 -4.57 -4.80
N LYS A 136 13.68 -4.94 -6.09
CA LYS A 136 13.67 -3.98 -7.21
C LYS A 136 12.38 -3.17 -7.26
N GLY A 137 11.24 -3.81 -6.99
CA GLY A 137 9.96 -3.13 -6.86
C GLY A 137 9.93 -2.12 -5.70
N TYR A 138 10.48 -2.51 -4.54
CA TYR A 138 10.60 -1.61 -3.39
C TYR A 138 11.45 -0.38 -3.73
N ILE A 139 12.65 -0.61 -4.26
CA ILE A 139 13.58 0.45 -4.69
C ILE A 139 12.88 1.37 -5.69
N SER A 140 12.30 0.80 -6.74
CA SER A 140 11.63 1.56 -7.80
C SER A 140 10.47 2.42 -7.28
N PHE A 141 9.70 1.94 -6.31
CA PHE A 141 8.60 2.70 -5.73
C PHE A 141 9.14 3.90 -4.95
N HIS A 142 10.13 3.67 -4.08
CA HIS A 142 10.65 4.67 -3.16
C HIS A 142 11.54 5.71 -3.88
N GLU A 143 12.33 5.30 -4.88
CA GLU A 143 13.14 6.21 -5.71
C GLU A 143 12.25 7.22 -6.43
N ALA A 144 11.10 6.78 -6.94
CA ALA A 144 10.19 7.63 -7.67
C ALA A 144 9.51 8.68 -6.78
N ILE A 145 9.30 8.39 -5.49
CA ILE A 145 8.64 9.34 -4.58
C ILE A 145 9.63 10.23 -3.82
N LEU A 146 10.91 9.85 -3.73
CA LEU A 146 11.94 10.57 -2.97
C LEU A 146 12.00 12.07 -3.31
N PRO A 147 12.01 12.51 -4.59
CA PRO A 147 12.04 13.94 -4.93
C PRO A 147 10.80 14.72 -4.48
N HIS A 148 9.73 14.01 -4.10
CA HIS A 148 8.43 14.58 -3.78
C HIS A 148 8.05 14.45 -2.30
N CYS A 149 8.92 13.90 -1.45
CA CYS A 149 8.62 13.62 -0.04
C CYS A 149 8.14 14.84 0.75
N ASN A 150 8.55 16.05 0.38
CA ASN A 150 8.09 17.30 1.01
C ASN A 150 6.63 17.65 0.73
N TYR A 151 5.97 17.02 -0.23
CA TYR A 151 4.62 17.38 -0.68
C TYR A 151 3.52 16.47 -0.12
N PHE A 152 3.87 15.46 0.66
CA PHE A 152 2.92 14.56 1.34
C PHE A 152 3.43 14.17 2.73
N ILE A 153 2.58 13.51 3.51
CA ILE A 153 2.97 13.01 4.83
C ILE A 153 3.64 11.64 4.67
N ILE A 154 4.87 11.51 5.15
CA ILE A 154 5.52 10.21 5.32
C ILE A 154 5.03 9.58 6.62
N ALA A 155 4.45 8.39 6.52
CA ALA A 155 3.98 7.62 7.66
C ALA A 155 4.65 6.24 7.69
N ASP A 156 5.45 5.99 8.73
CA ASP A 156 6.06 4.69 8.94
C ASP A 156 5.06 3.66 9.48
N PHE A 157 5.35 2.40 9.19
CA PHE A 157 4.47 1.29 9.53
C PHE A 157 4.11 1.21 11.02
N GLU A 158 5.05 1.47 11.93
CA GLU A 158 4.80 1.37 13.38
C GLU A 158 3.84 2.46 13.84
N THR A 159 4.02 3.69 13.37
CA THR A 159 3.07 4.77 13.67
C THR A 159 1.70 4.49 13.07
N VAL A 160 1.64 3.93 11.86
CA VAL A 160 0.37 3.57 11.22
C VAL A 160 -0.42 2.58 12.06
N ILE A 161 0.23 1.55 12.62
CA ILE A 161 -0.48 0.49 13.34
C ILE A 161 -0.68 0.76 14.84
N ASN A 162 0.00 1.75 15.42
CA ASN A 162 -0.07 2.04 16.86
C ASN A 162 -0.69 3.41 17.17
N ASN A 163 -0.58 4.38 16.26
CA ASN A 163 -1.07 5.73 16.50
C ASN A 163 -1.43 6.45 15.18
N PHE A 164 -2.42 5.93 14.47
CA PHE A 164 -2.82 6.51 13.17
C PHE A 164 -3.40 7.94 13.28
N GLY A 165 -3.93 8.34 14.43
CA GLY A 165 -4.52 9.66 14.65
C GLY A 165 -3.54 10.81 14.39
N VAL A 166 -2.28 10.68 14.85
CA VAL A 166 -1.25 11.72 14.64
C VAL A 166 -0.92 11.93 13.16
N ILE A 167 -1.05 10.90 12.33
CA ILE A 167 -0.84 11.01 10.88
C ILE A 167 -1.96 11.84 10.25
N ILE A 168 -3.22 11.59 10.63
CA ILE A 168 -4.37 12.38 10.14
C ILE A 168 -4.24 13.84 10.59
N ARG A 169 -3.83 14.07 11.84
CA ARG A 169 -3.54 15.41 12.36
C ARG A 169 -2.47 16.14 11.55
N ALA A 170 -1.38 15.45 11.20
CA ALA A 170 -0.33 16.00 10.36
C ALA A 170 -0.82 16.33 8.95
N VAL A 171 -1.70 15.49 8.36
CA VAL A 171 -2.37 15.79 7.09
C VAL A 171 -3.20 17.06 7.20
N ASN A 172 -4.06 17.16 8.21
CA ASN A 172 -4.89 18.34 8.45
C ASN A 172 -4.05 19.62 8.55
N LYS A 173 -2.96 19.59 9.32
CA LYS A 173 -2.05 20.72 9.46
C LYS A 173 -1.36 21.09 8.14
N LYS A 174 -0.92 20.11 7.35
CA LYS A 174 -0.14 20.35 6.11
C LYS A 174 -1.01 20.84 4.95
N PHE A 175 -2.23 20.32 4.85
CA PHE A 175 -3.11 20.53 3.69
C PHE A 175 -4.33 21.39 3.99
N ASP A 176 -4.42 21.93 5.22
CA ASP A 176 -5.57 22.73 5.68
C ASP A 176 -6.90 21.97 5.54
N THR A 177 -6.90 20.71 5.98
CA THR A 177 -8.07 19.82 5.95
C THR A 177 -8.65 19.60 7.34
N THR A 178 -9.88 19.08 7.41
CA THR A 178 -10.64 18.87 8.64
C THR A 178 -11.05 17.40 8.85
N PHE A 179 -10.20 16.46 8.41
CA PHE A 179 -10.47 15.04 8.58
C PHE A 179 -10.53 14.67 10.06
N GLN A 180 -11.46 13.78 10.42
CA GLN A 180 -11.57 13.29 11.78
C GLN A 180 -10.39 12.36 12.10
N GLU A 181 -9.75 12.59 13.24
CA GLU A 181 -8.62 11.78 13.69
C GLU A 181 -9.09 10.39 14.13
N PHE A 182 -8.26 9.37 13.86
CA PHE A 182 -8.53 8.01 14.28
C PHE A 182 -8.15 7.82 15.75
N VAL A 183 -9.13 7.51 16.60
CA VAL A 183 -8.90 7.17 18.01
C VAL A 183 -8.41 5.72 18.10
N HIS A 184 -7.17 5.55 18.51
CA HIS A 184 -6.46 4.27 18.47
C HIS A 184 -6.77 3.37 19.67
N THR A 185 -8.03 2.95 19.81
CA THR A 185 -8.45 1.94 20.80
C THR A 185 -8.41 0.53 20.23
N GLU A 186 -8.27 -0.48 21.09
CA GLU A 186 -8.35 -1.89 20.68
C GLU A 186 -9.66 -2.20 19.93
N GLU A 187 -10.77 -1.64 20.40
CA GLU A 187 -12.09 -1.79 19.76
C GLU A 187 -12.08 -1.26 18.32
N ASN A 188 -11.54 -0.06 18.09
CA ASN A 188 -11.50 0.53 16.74
C ASN A 188 -10.54 -0.23 15.82
N VAL A 189 -9.44 -0.75 16.36
CA VAL A 189 -8.51 -1.62 15.63
C VAL A 189 -9.20 -2.92 15.23
N GLN A 190 -9.97 -3.55 16.13
CA GLN A 190 -10.77 -4.74 15.81
C GLN A 190 -11.82 -4.46 14.74
N LYS A 191 -12.52 -3.32 14.81
CA LYS A 191 -13.45 -2.89 13.76
C LYS A 191 -12.75 -2.78 12.40
N CYS A 192 -11.54 -2.23 12.36
CA CYS A 192 -10.75 -2.19 11.12
C CYS A 192 -10.47 -3.58 10.58
N PHE A 193 -10.08 -4.54 11.43
CA PHE A 193 -9.83 -5.92 10.98
C PHE A 193 -11.10 -6.61 10.47
N ILE A 194 -12.25 -6.41 11.12
CA ILE A 194 -13.55 -6.93 10.65
C ILE A 194 -13.89 -6.37 9.27
N MET A 195 -13.71 -5.05 9.05
CA MET A 195 -13.93 -4.44 7.73
C MET A 195 -13.02 -5.04 6.65
N ILE A 196 -11.76 -5.32 7.00
CA ILE A 196 -10.78 -5.92 6.10
C ILE A 196 -11.20 -7.35 5.74
N ASP A 197 -11.61 -8.14 6.72
CA ASP A 197 -12.05 -9.52 6.51
C ASP A 197 -13.29 -9.59 5.61
N ASN A 198 -14.29 -8.74 5.87
CA ASN A 198 -15.50 -8.67 5.07
C ASN A 198 -15.18 -8.32 3.61
N PHE A 199 -14.31 -7.33 3.37
CA PHE A 199 -13.86 -6.98 2.02
C PHE A 199 -13.22 -8.17 1.28
N TYR A 200 -12.38 -8.97 1.96
CA TYR A 200 -11.76 -10.14 1.32
C TYR A 200 -12.76 -11.24 1.01
N ARG A 201 -13.76 -11.46 1.87
CA ARG A 201 -14.85 -12.43 1.63
C ARG A 201 -15.69 -12.03 0.42
N GLU A 202 -16.09 -10.76 0.34
CA GLU A 202 -16.95 -10.23 -0.73
C GLU A 202 -16.26 -10.17 -2.10
N SER A 203 -14.93 -9.99 -2.14
CA SER A 203 -14.17 -9.87 -3.39
C SER A 203 -14.08 -11.17 -4.21
N GLY A 204 -14.80 -12.24 -3.85
CA GLY A 204 -14.75 -13.53 -4.55
C GLY A 204 -13.38 -14.23 -4.45
N ARG A 205 -12.44 -13.68 -3.67
CA ARG A 205 -11.16 -14.32 -3.31
C ARG A 205 -11.39 -15.30 -2.16
N GLY A 206 -12.35 -16.21 -2.37
CA GLY A 206 -12.88 -17.16 -1.40
C GLY A 206 -11.81 -17.88 -0.59
N LYS A 207 -12.14 -18.09 0.69
CA LYS A 207 -11.24 -18.43 1.81
C LYS A 207 -10.04 -17.48 1.88
N ILE A 208 -10.00 -16.67 2.94
CA ILE A 208 -8.78 -16.02 3.42
C ILE A 208 -7.67 -17.06 3.31
N SER A 209 -6.78 -16.97 2.30
CA SER A 209 -5.57 -17.78 2.37
C SER A 209 -4.90 -17.32 3.66
N ASN A 210 -4.50 -18.24 4.53
CA ASN A 210 -3.92 -17.96 5.85
C ASN A 210 -2.81 -16.87 5.84
N ASN A 211 -2.26 -16.55 4.66
CA ASN A 211 -1.28 -15.49 4.39
C ASN A 211 -1.82 -14.04 4.36
N ILE A 212 -3.13 -13.78 4.45
CA ILE A 212 -3.73 -12.44 4.22
C ILE A 212 -4.07 -11.72 5.52
N VAL A 213 -4.76 -12.40 6.43
CA VAL A 213 -5.19 -11.86 7.71
C VAL A 213 -4.86 -12.90 8.78
N ALA A 214 -3.85 -12.60 9.59
CA ALA A 214 -3.50 -13.25 10.86
C ALA A 214 -3.96 -14.71 11.10
N ARG A 215 -3.06 -15.71 10.94
CA ARG A 215 -2.98 -17.02 11.68
C ARG A 215 -1.81 -17.90 11.16
N PRO A 216 -1.32 -18.92 11.91
CA PRO A 216 -0.60 -18.83 13.19
C PRO A 216 0.81 -18.21 13.00
N ALA A 217 1.35 -17.58 14.04
CA ALA A 217 2.65 -16.88 13.98
C ALA A 217 3.80 -17.78 13.48
N GLN A 218 3.72 -19.10 13.74
CA GLN A 218 4.82 -20.03 13.57
C GLN A 218 5.22 -20.32 12.11
N GLU A 219 4.31 -20.76 11.24
CA GLU A 219 4.64 -21.04 9.82
C GLU A 219 5.13 -19.79 9.07
N ARG A 220 4.55 -18.62 9.39
CA ARG A 220 5.02 -17.34 8.82
C ARG A 220 6.40 -16.99 9.35
N ASN A 221 6.68 -17.26 10.62
CA ASN A 221 7.98 -17.02 11.21
C ASN A 221 9.04 -17.94 10.60
N GLU A 222 8.73 -19.22 10.36
CA GLU A 222 9.61 -20.18 9.69
C GLU A 222 9.89 -19.78 8.24
N ALA A 223 8.85 -19.45 7.46
CA ALA A 223 9.02 -18.96 6.09
C ALA A 223 9.85 -17.67 6.04
N LYS A 224 9.67 -16.76 7.02
CA LYS A 224 10.51 -15.57 7.15
C LYS A 224 11.95 -15.92 7.46
N ILE A 225 12.22 -16.86 8.37
CA ILE A 225 13.59 -17.30 8.71
C ILE A 225 14.28 -17.84 7.47
N PHE A 226 13.62 -18.73 6.72
CA PHE A 226 14.17 -19.28 5.49
C PHE A 226 14.46 -18.19 4.44
N LEU A 227 13.53 -17.27 4.21
CA LEU A 227 13.73 -16.19 3.23
C LEU A 227 14.82 -15.20 3.68
N ARG A 228 14.96 -14.93 5.00
CA ARG A 228 16.06 -14.11 5.54
C ARG A 228 17.42 -14.72 5.26
N GLN A 229 17.57 -16.04 5.35
CA GLN A 229 18.81 -16.70 4.97
C GLN A 229 19.13 -16.47 3.49
N ARG A 230 18.11 -16.52 2.62
CA ARG A 230 18.30 -16.25 1.18
C ARG A 230 18.68 -14.79 0.88
N LEU A 231 18.22 -13.83 1.68
CA LEU A 231 18.62 -12.42 1.54
C LEU A 231 20.13 -12.20 1.75
N LYS A 232 20.84 -13.15 2.37
CA LYS A 232 22.29 -13.09 2.56
C LYS A 232 23.10 -13.33 1.29
N ALA A 233 22.48 -13.73 0.17
CA ALA A 233 23.17 -13.86 -1.10
C ALA A 233 23.78 -12.50 -1.53
N PRO A 234 25.05 -12.43 -2.00
CA PRO A 234 25.75 -11.15 -2.23
C PRO A 234 25.00 -10.19 -3.16
N ASN A 235 24.37 -10.71 -4.22
CA ASN A 235 23.58 -9.92 -5.16
C ASN A 235 22.32 -9.31 -4.50
N LEU A 236 21.68 -10.04 -3.58
CA LEU A 236 20.51 -9.56 -2.86
C LEU A 236 20.89 -8.61 -1.72
N GLN A 237 22.03 -8.84 -1.06
CA GLN A 237 22.53 -7.91 -0.04
C GLN A 237 22.85 -6.53 -0.61
N SER A 238 23.47 -6.47 -1.79
CA SER A 238 23.72 -5.19 -2.47
C SER A 238 22.42 -4.42 -2.74
N LEU A 239 21.40 -5.12 -3.26
CA LEU A 239 20.09 -4.51 -3.50
C LEU A 239 19.38 -4.12 -2.19
N MET A 240 19.46 -4.94 -1.15
CA MET A 240 18.89 -4.63 0.17
C MET A 240 19.56 -3.40 0.78
N GLY A 241 20.89 -3.30 0.73
CA GLY A 241 21.60 -2.12 1.21
C GLY A 241 21.16 -0.83 0.52
N LYS A 242 20.88 -0.90 -0.79
CA LYS A 242 20.28 0.23 -1.52
C LYS A 242 18.86 0.55 -1.03
N ALA A 243 18.03 -0.47 -0.79
CA ALA A 243 16.68 -0.28 -0.28
C ALA A 243 16.67 0.31 1.15
N ASP A 244 17.59 -0.12 2.00
CA ASP A 244 17.76 0.37 3.38
C ASP A 244 18.23 1.84 3.37
N ALA A 245 19.25 2.18 2.58
CA ALA A 245 19.70 3.56 2.44
C ALA A 245 18.58 4.50 1.97
N LEU A 246 17.75 4.04 1.02
CA LEU A 246 16.61 4.80 0.52
C LEU A 246 15.50 4.95 1.58
N TYR A 247 15.24 3.90 2.35
CA TYR A 247 14.30 3.96 3.47
C TYR A 247 14.74 5.00 4.52
N GLU A 248 16.00 4.97 4.93
CA GLU A 248 16.55 5.94 5.89
C GLU A 248 16.51 7.38 5.35
N GLN A 249 16.81 7.58 4.06
CA GLN A 249 16.67 8.89 3.42
C GLN A 249 15.22 9.40 3.46
N ILE A 250 14.24 8.56 3.12
CA ILE A 250 12.82 8.97 3.14
C ILE A 250 12.34 9.21 4.57
N LEU A 251 12.85 8.44 5.54
CA LEU A 251 12.48 8.57 6.95
C LEU A 251 12.82 9.97 7.52
N GLN A 252 13.85 10.64 7.00
CA GLN A 252 14.20 12.02 7.37
C GLN A 252 13.11 13.04 7.02
N TYR A 253 12.20 12.72 6.10
CA TYR A 253 11.08 13.58 5.71
C TYR A 253 9.81 13.33 6.56
N ARG A 254 9.89 12.45 7.57
CA ARG A 254 8.79 12.23 8.49
C ARG A 254 8.45 13.54 9.21
N SER A 255 7.19 13.96 9.08
CA SER A 255 6.68 15.10 9.83
C SER A 255 6.70 14.77 11.32
N SER A 256 7.35 15.63 12.12
CA SER A 256 7.32 15.57 13.59
C SER A 256 5.95 15.92 14.14
#